data_AF-A0A953FQK1-F1
#
_entry.id   AF-A0A953FQK1-F1
#
_cell.length_a   1.000
_cell.length_b   1.000
_cell.length_c   1.000
_cell.angle_alpha   90.00
_cell.angle_beta   90.00
_cell.angle_gamma   90.00
#
_symmetry.space_group_name_H-M   'P 1'
#
loop_
_entity.id
_entity.type
_entity.pdbx_description
1 polymer ?
#
loop_
_entity_poly.entity_id
_entity_poly.type
_entity_poly.pdbx_seq_one_letter_code
_entity_poly.pdbx_strand_id
1 'polypeptide(L)'
;MAKGRRPRATQQSHAFRNKLLLNQWLIGLFGIDPLHAHTIDDKPALPYQVLARHLKDIRTEGLGADGLHIYYHNLVSQVLALFPNAALTKEVLLRYEENIVRHTEAINAQRTRPITWKYYQWLSLLFTEVYLDRYFNRPDALLEDLNAYVVRFNQHFGDHAPVAPYTADDLNKVCYQNATGSGKTLVMHVNLLQFRHYAHESGRADELSRVILLTPNEALSRQHIDEFADSDLAAAWFAEGRNNLFTAQTDGLRRVDVMEITKLAEKDSKQQVATRSLGDQNLLLVDEGHRGLGSKTEEGAWVRNRNMLCAKGFTFEYSATFEQAVSGTPVEDDYAKCVLFDYSYRWFYEDGFGKDYRIANISRAQDEELKKVYMIG
;
A
#
# COMPACT_ATOMS: atom_id res chain seq x y z
N MET A 1 48.85 21.36 22.26
CA MET A 1 48.17 21.37 20.95
C MET A 1 46.83 20.65 21.09
N ALA A 2 45.72 21.39 21.09
CA ALA A 2 44.38 20.80 21.12
C ALA A 2 44.07 20.20 19.75
N LYS A 3 43.82 18.89 19.68
CA LYS A 3 43.31 18.25 18.46
C LYS A 3 41.89 18.76 18.22
N GLY A 4 41.74 19.66 17.26
CA GLY A 4 40.43 20.10 16.77
C GLY A 4 39.62 18.89 16.34
N ARG A 5 38.49 18.65 17.01
CA ARG A 5 37.45 17.72 16.56
C ARG A 5 36.98 18.22 15.19
N ARG A 6 37.26 17.47 14.13
CA ARG A 6 36.67 17.76 12.81
C ARG A 6 35.15 17.82 12.97
N PRO A 7 34.45 18.84 12.45
CA PRO A 7 32.99 18.83 12.42
C PRO A 7 32.55 17.57 11.66
N ARG A 8 31.65 16.80 12.26
CA ARG A 8 31.01 15.66 11.61
C ARG A 8 30.29 16.24 10.39
N ALA A 9 30.65 15.82 9.19
CA ALA A 9 29.89 16.21 8.00
C ALA A 9 28.43 15.83 8.25
N THR A 10 27.53 16.80 8.18
CA THR A 10 26.09 16.56 8.20
C THR A 10 25.76 15.70 6.98
N GLN A 11 25.42 14.43 7.22
CA GLN A 11 24.97 13.51 6.18
C GLN A 11 23.71 14.07 5.50
N GLN A 12 23.54 13.80 4.21
CA GLN A 12 22.37 14.24 3.47
C GLN A 12 21.13 13.45 3.92
N SER A 13 19.95 14.07 3.92
CA SER A 13 18.70 13.37 4.17
C SER A 13 18.13 12.83 2.86
N HIS A 14 17.65 11.59 2.86
CA HIS A 14 16.88 11.06 1.73
C HIS A 14 15.56 11.82 1.58
N ALA A 15 15.18 12.13 0.33
CA ALA A 15 13.79 12.42 0.03
C ALA A 15 12.92 11.18 0.31
N PHE A 16 11.68 11.37 0.77
CA PHE A 16 10.76 10.28 1.12
C PHE A 16 10.62 9.21 0.02
N ARG A 17 10.48 9.65 -1.24
CA ARG A 17 10.34 8.78 -2.42
C ARG A 17 11.55 7.89 -2.67
N ASN A 18 12.74 8.34 -2.27
CA ASN A 18 13.98 7.59 -2.52
C ASN A 18 14.15 6.45 -1.52
N LYS A 19 13.43 6.47 -0.39
CA LYS A 19 13.50 5.47 0.68
C LYS A 19 12.23 4.63 0.81
N LEU A 20 11.45 4.45 -0.26
CA LEU A 20 10.32 3.51 -0.31
C LEU A 20 10.80 2.05 -0.34
N LEU A 21 11.40 1.58 0.75
CA LEU A 21 12.20 0.37 0.78
C LEU A 21 11.40 -0.90 0.47
N LEU A 22 10.18 -1.02 0.99
CA LEU A 22 9.30 -2.17 0.72
C LEU A 22 8.92 -2.23 -0.77
N ASN A 23 8.47 -1.11 -1.34
CA ASN A 23 8.16 -1.02 -2.77
C ASN A 23 9.37 -1.39 -3.65
N GLN A 24 10.54 -0.83 -3.34
CA GLN A 24 11.76 -1.15 -4.08
C GLN A 24 12.13 -2.63 -3.96
N TRP A 25 12.10 -3.19 -2.75
CA TRP A 25 12.38 -4.61 -2.54
C TRP A 25 11.43 -5.51 -3.34
N LEU A 26 10.12 -5.21 -3.36
CA LEU A 26 9.12 -5.93 -4.16
C LEU A 26 9.44 -5.87 -5.66
N ILE A 27 9.83 -4.71 -6.18
CA ILE A 27 10.27 -4.57 -7.58
C ILE A 27 11.51 -5.44 -7.84
N GLY A 28 12.45 -5.48 -6.89
CA GLY A 28 13.64 -6.32 -6.93
C GLY A 28 13.35 -7.81 -7.08
N LEU A 29 12.20 -8.30 -6.58
CA LEU A 29 11.82 -9.71 -6.72
C LEU A 29 11.51 -10.11 -8.17
N PHE A 30 11.23 -9.15 -9.06
CA PHE A 30 11.11 -9.38 -10.50
C PHE A 30 12.47 -9.36 -11.22
N GLY A 31 13.57 -9.27 -10.48
CA GLY A 31 14.95 -9.18 -11.02
C GLY A 31 15.37 -7.78 -11.46
N ILE A 32 14.50 -6.78 -11.29
CA ILE A 32 14.78 -5.37 -11.60
C ILE A 32 15.47 -4.73 -10.39
N ASP A 33 16.78 -4.54 -10.46
CA ASP A 33 17.54 -3.95 -9.36
C ASP A 33 17.19 -2.46 -9.12
N PRO A 34 16.53 -2.08 -8.02
CA PRO A 34 16.09 -0.70 -7.82
C PRO A 34 17.23 0.30 -7.60
N LEU A 35 18.43 -0.19 -7.26
CA LEU A 35 19.63 0.64 -7.02
C LEU A 35 20.52 0.75 -8.28
N HIS A 36 20.13 0.10 -9.37
CA HIS A 36 20.81 0.21 -10.65
C HIS A 36 20.12 1.23 -11.56
N ALA A 37 20.89 1.92 -12.40
CA ALA A 37 20.32 2.82 -13.40
C ALA A 37 19.70 1.99 -14.53
N HIS A 38 18.44 2.27 -14.86
CA HIS A 38 17.74 1.60 -15.96
C HIS A 38 17.50 2.53 -17.13
N THR A 39 17.30 1.94 -18.31
CA THR A 39 16.91 2.69 -19.50
C THR A 39 15.77 2.00 -20.26
N ILE A 40 14.92 2.81 -20.88
CA ILE A 40 13.90 2.41 -21.84
C ILE A 40 14.09 3.29 -23.07
N ASP A 41 14.34 2.67 -24.22
CA ASP A 41 14.57 3.38 -25.50
C ASP A 41 15.66 4.46 -25.37
N ASP A 42 16.80 4.07 -24.79
CA ASP A 42 17.99 4.90 -24.51
C ASP A 42 17.75 6.10 -23.59
N LYS A 43 16.60 6.18 -22.91
CA LYS A 43 16.29 7.21 -21.92
C LYS A 43 16.33 6.65 -20.51
N PRO A 44 16.78 7.42 -19.50
CA PRO A 44 16.69 7.02 -18.10
C PRO A 44 15.27 6.60 -17.73
N ALA A 45 15.14 5.46 -17.07
CA ALA A 45 13.88 4.91 -16.62
C ALA A 45 13.96 4.55 -15.14
N LEU A 46 12.86 4.79 -14.42
CA LEU A 46 12.73 4.34 -13.05
C LEU A 46 12.41 2.83 -13.01
N PRO A 47 12.83 2.09 -11.97
CA PRO A 47 12.58 0.64 -11.86
C PRO A 47 11.11 0.25 -12.09
N TYR A 48 10.18 1.06 -11.58
CA TYR A 48 8.74 0.87 -11.81
C TYR A 48 8.34 0.97 -13.29
N GLN A 49 8.92 1.89 -14.06
CA GLN A 49 8.64 2.04 -15.48
C GLN A 49 9.13 0.83 -16.28
N VAL A 50 10.25 0.23 -15.87
CA VAL A 50 10.76 -1.03 -16.44
C VAL A 50 9.76 -2.15 -16.18
N LEU A 51 9.29 -2.31 -14.94
CA LEU A 51 8.29 -3.31 -14.57
C LEU A 51 6.97 -3.13 -15.33
N ALA A 52 6.50 -1.89 -15.46
CA ALA A 52 5.21 -1.58 -16.06
C ALA A 52 5.24 -1.48 -17.60
N ARG A 53 6.41 -1.52 -18.24
CA ARG A 53 6.59 -1.19 -19.68
C ARG A 53 5.59 -1.88 -20.61
N HIS A 54 5.32 -3.17 -20.37
CA HIS A 54 4.43 -3.99 -21.21
C HIS A 54 3.02 -4.16 -20.64
N LEU A 55 2.69 -3.42 -19.57
CA LEU A 55 1.40 -3.50 -18.87
C LEU A 55 0.52 -2.27 -19.11
N LYS A 56 1.08 -1.13 -19.56
CA LYS A 56 0.34 0.14 -19.64
C LYS A 56 -0.67 0.25 -20.78
N ASP A 57 -0.59 -0.63 -21.78
CA ASP A 57 -1.45 -0.55 -22.96
C ASP A 57 -2.89 -0.94 -22.61
N ILE A 58 -3.87 -0.09 -22.94
CA ILE A 58 -5.29 -0.37 -22.69
C ILE A 58 -5.77 -1.67 -23.34
N ARG A 59 -5.13 -2.13 -24.42
CA ARG A 59 -5.42 -3.41 -25.08
C ARG A 59 -5.04 -4.63 -24.23
N THR A 60 -4.33 -4.40 -23.14
CA THR A 60 -3.91 -5.42 -22.17
C THR A 60 -4.83 -5.45 -20.95
N GLU A 61 -5.89 -4.66 -20.93
CA GLU A 61 -6.94 -4.73 -19.91
C GLU A 61 -7.82 -5.98 -20.11
N GLY A 62 -8.11 -6.67 -19.00
CA GLY A 62 -9.12 -7.73 -18.95
C GLY A 62 -8.61 -9.16 -19.18
N LEU A 63 -9.61 -10.03 -19.40
CA LEU A 63 -9.59 -11.48 -19.58
C LEU A 63 -8.82 -11.95 -20.84
N GLY A 64 -7.79 -12.80 -20.72
CA GLY A 64 -7.34 -13.67 -21.80
C GLY A 64 -8.32 -14.83 -22.05
N ALA A 65 -8.09 -15.60 -23.11
CA ALA A 65 -8.96 -16.75 -23.47
C ALA A 65 -8.91 -17.89 -22.44
N ASP A 66 -7.88 -17.94 -21.60
CA ASP A 66 -7.69 -18.89 -20.51
C ASP A 66 -8.26 -18.42 -19.17
N GLY A 67 -8.91 -17.25 -19.14
CA GLY A 67 -9.48 -16.67 -17.93
C GLY A 67 -8.48 -15.94 -17.04
N LEU A 68 -7.22 -15.80 -17.44
CA LEU A 68 -6.20 -15.05 -16.72
C LEU A 68 -6.06 -13.64 -17.30
N HIS A 69 -5.65 -12.66 -16.48
CA HIS A 69 -5.40 -11.30 -16.94
C HIS A 69 -4.31 -11.28 -18.01
N ILE A 70 -4.53 -10.49 -19.08
CA ILE A 70 -3.51 -10.26 -20.11
C ILE A 70 -2.23 -9.66 -19.50
N TYR A 71 -2.35 -8.93 -18.39
CA TYR A 71 -1.21 -8.46 -17.60
C TYR A 71 -0.29 -9.57 -17.11
N TYR A 72 -0.83 -10.69 -16.61
CA TYR A 72 -0.04 -11.85 -16.19
C TYR A 72 0.76 -12.40 -17.38
N HIS A 73 0.10 -12.58 -18.52
CA HIS A 73 0.74 -13.07 -19.74
C HIS A 73 1.88 -12.17 -20.20
N ASN A 74 1.67 -10.85 -20.20
CA ASN A 74 2.70 -9.88 -20.56
C ASN A 74 3.83 -9.84 -19.52
N LEU A 75 3.52 -9.90 -18.23
CA LEU A 75 4.51 -9.94 -17.16
C LEU A 75 5.44 -11.15 -17.34
N VAL A 76 4.89 -12.35 -17.55
CA VAL A 76 5.69 -13.57 -17.70
C VAL A 76 6.46 -13.59 -19.03
N SER A 77 5.80 -13.28 -20.15
CA SER A 77 6.40 -13.43 -21.48
C SER A 77 7.32 -12.28 -21.90
N GLN A 78 7.09 -11.07 -21.42
CA GLN A 78 7.82 -9.87 -21.83
C GLN A 78 8.74 -9.34 -20.74
N VAL A 79 8.31 -9.35 -19.46
CA VAL A 79 9.12 -8.79 -18.38
C VAL A 79 10.04 -9.85 -17.78
N LEU A 80 9.49 -10.96 -17.28
CA LEU A 80 10.27 -11.99 -16.61
C LEU A 80 11.30 -12.65 -17.54
N ALA A 81 10.99 -12.75 -18.83
CA ALA A 81 11.92 -13.21 -19.85
C ALA A 81 13.21 -12.36 -19.97
N LEU A 82 13.14 -11.07 -19.61
CA LEU A 82 14.31 -10.16 -19.59
C LEU A 82 15.13 -10.26 -18.31
N PHE A 83 14.58 -10.86 -17.25
CA PHE A 83 15.19 -10.92 -15.92
C PHE A 83 15.29 -12.37 -15.44
N PRO A 84 16.22 -13.17 -15.99
CA PRO A 84 16.34 -14.61 -15.67
C PRO A 84 16.70 -14.90 -14.20
N ASN A 85 17.17 -13.89 -13.47
CA ASN A 85 17.51 -13.98 -12.05
C ASN A 85 16.38 -13.49 -11.12
N ALA A 86 15.16 -13.31 -11.64
CA ALA A 86 14.01 -12.95 -10.83
C ALA A 86 13.75 -14.00 -9.74
N ALA A 87 13.40 -13.54 -8.54
CA ALA A 87 13.06 -14.41 -7.42
C ALA A 87 11.65 -15.02 -7.58
N LEU A 88 10.75 -14.33 -8.28
CA LEU A 88 9.39 -14.81 -8.56
C LEU A 88 9.38 -15.68 -9.82
N THR A 89 9.04 -16.96 -9.67
CA THR A 89 8.90 -17.86 -10.82
C THR A 89 7.54 -17.72 -11.49
N LYS A 90 7.41 -18.24 -12.72
CA LYS A 90 6.14 -18.27 -13.46
C LYS A 90 5.04 -19.00 -12.67
N GLU A 91 5.38 -20.08 -11.99
CA GLU A 91 4.46 -20.92 -11.22
C GLU A 91 3.93 -20.18 -10.00
N VAL A 92 4.81 -19.44 -9.30
CA VAL A 92 4.42 -18.60 -8.18
C VAL A 92 3.50 -17.46 -8.64
N LEU A 93 3.85 -16.79 -9.74
CA LEU A 93 3.03 -15.72 -10.32
C LEU A 93 1.67 -16.24 -10.80
N LEU A 94 1.60 -17.47 -11.33
CA LEU A 94 0.34 -18.07 -11.77
C LEU A 94 -0.62 -18.24 -10.59
N ARG A 95 -0.13 -18.77 -9.46
CA ARG A 95 -0.94 -18.93 -8.25
C ARG A 95 -1.50 -17.59 -7.76
N TYR A 96 -0.67 -16.55 -7.74
CA TYR A 96 -1.10 -15.21 -7.36
C TYR A 96 -2.14 -14.63 -8.34
N GLU A 97 -1.94 -14.86 -9.63
CA GLU A 97 -2.91 -14.46 -10.66
C GLU A 97 -4.26 -15.17 -10.49
N GLU A 98 -4.27 -16.48 -10.26
CA GLU A 98 -5.50 -17.24 -10.01
C GLU A 98 -6.25 -16.74 -8.76
N ASN A 99 -5.52 -16.35 -7.71
CA ASN A 99 -6.10 -15.69 -6.54
C ASN A 99 -6.75 -14.36 -6.92
N ILE A 100 -6.05 -13.51 -7.68
CA ILE A 100 -6.57 -12.20 -8.12
C ILE A 100 -7.83 -12.38 -8.98
N VAL A 101 -7.84 -13.33 -9.91
CA VAL A 101 -9.04 -13.66 -10.72
C VAL A 101 -10.20 -14.06 -9.82
N ARG A 102 -10.00 -15.04 -8.93
CA ARG A 102 -11.04 -15.52 -8.00
C ARG A 102 -11.61 -14.39 -7.15
N HIS A 103 -10.76 -13.51 -6.61
CA HIS A 103 -11.20 -12.38 -5.79
C HIS A 103 -11.92 -11.30 -6.62
N THR A 104 -11.47 -11.07 -7.85
CA THR A 104 -12.13 -10.16 -8.80
C THR A 104 -13.52 -10.66 -9.17
N GLU A 105 -13.67 -11.96 -9.45
CA GLU A 105 -14.95 -12.61 -9.72
C GLU A 105 -15.90 -12.47 -8.52
N ALA A 106 -15.41 -12.71 -7.31
CA ALA A 106 -16.21 -12.58 -6.09
C ALA A 106 -16.83 -11.18 -5.95
N ILE A 107 -16.03 -10.11 -6.10
CA ILE A 107 -16.55 -8.74 -5.99
C ILE A 107 -17.34 -8.27 -7.22
N ASN A 108 -17.30 -9.02 -8.33
CA ASN A 108 -18.08 -8.77 -9.54
C ASN A 108 -19.44 -9.49 -9.54
N ALA A 109 -19.63 -10.50 -8.68
CA ALA A 109 -20.78 -11.40 -8.73
C ALA A 109 -22.14 -10.69 -8.71
N GLN A 110 -22.25 -9.55 -8.00
CA GLN A 110 -23.48 -8.75 -7.89
C GLN A 110 -23.44 -7.44 -8.69
N ARG A 111 -22.32 -7.14 -9.36
CA ARG A 111 -22.13 -5.87 -10.05
C ARG A 111 -22.80 -5.88 -11.42
N THR A 112 -23.56 -4.83 -11.70
CA THR A 112 -24.15 -4.61 -13.04
C THR A 112 -23.10 -4.31 -14.10
N ARG A 113 -22.02 -3.60 -13.72
CA ARG A 113 -20.85 -3.34 -14.55
C ARG A 113 -19.65 -4.05 -13.93
N PRO A 114 -19.15 -5.14 -14.56
CA PRO A 114 -17.96 -5.82 -14.09
C PRO A 114 -16.75 -4.87 -14.03
N ILE A 115 -15.95 -5.06 -13.00
CA ILE A 115 -14.68 -4.38 -12.81
C ILE A 115 -13.69 -4.92 -13.84
N THR A 116 -13.02 -4.00 -14.52
CA THR A 116 -11.83 -4.28 -15.33
C THR A 116 -10.69 -3.48 -14.74
N TRP A 117 -9.66 -4.17 -14.27
CA TRP A 117 -8.54 -3.52 -13.61
C TRP A 117 -7.68 -2.74 -14.60
N LYS A 118 -7.23 -1.57 -14.17
CA LYS A 118 -6.07 -0.92 -14.76
C LYS A 118 -4.80 -1.61 -14.29
N TYR A 119 -3.74 -1.51 -15.09
CA TYR A 119 -2.48 -2.21 -14.85
C TYR A 119 -1.90 -1.93 -13.45
N TYR A 120 -1.99 -0.68 -12.98
CA TYR A 120 -1.46 -0.27 -11.68
C TYR A 120 -2.32 -0.81 -10.53
N GLN A 121 -3.63 -1.02 -10.73
CA GLN A 121 -4.50 -1.67 -9.75
C GLN A 121 -4.14 -3.15 -9.67
N TRP A 122 -4.09 -3.85 -10.81
CA TRP A 122 -3.69 -5.25 -10.88
C TRP A 122 -2.29 -5.48 -10.29
N LEU A 123 -1.32 -4.63 -10.63
CA LEU A 123 0.05 -4.75 -10.11
C LEU A 123 0.09 -4.50 -8.59
N SER A 124 -0.73 -3.59 -8.07
CA SER A 124 -0.85 -3.39 -6.62
C SER A 124 -1.41 -4.63 -5.91
N LEU A 125 -2.40 -5.31 -6.51
CA LEU A 125 -2.96 -6.57 -5.99
C LEU A 125 -1.92 -7.70 -6.04
N LEU A 126 -1.11 -7.77 -7.10
CA LEU A 126 -0.01 -8.73 -7.19
C LEU A 126 1.05 -8.48 -6.10
N PHE A 127 1.37 -7.22 -5.80
CA PHE A 127 2.28 -6.89 -4.71
C PHE A 127 1.70 -7.32 -3.35
N THR A 128 0.38 -7.19 -3.17
CA THR A 128 -0.32 -7.70 -1.98
C THR A 128 -0.20 -9.22 -1.85
N GLU A 129 -0.42 -9.97 -2.94
CA GLU A 129 -0.27 -11.44 -2.94
C GLU A 129 1.14 -11.85 -2.46
N VAL A 130 2.18 -11.25 -3.05
CA VAL A 130 3.58 -11.53 -2.71
C VAL A 130 3.86 -11.22 -1.24
N TYR A 131 3.36 -10.08 -0.75
CA TYR A 131 3.60 -9.65 0.62
C TYR A 131 2.87 -10.53 1.64
N LEU A 132 1.58 -10.79 1.43
CA LEU A 132 0.76 -11.56 2.37
C LEU A 132 1.18 -13.03 2.41
N ASP A 133 1.52 -13.65 1.28
CA ASP A 133 2.08 -15.01 1.26
C ASP A 133 3.30 -15.10 2.19
N ARG A 134 4.24 -14.15 2.06
CA ARG A 134 5.44 -14.11 2.92
C ARG A 134 5.13 -13.76 4.37
N TYR A 135 4.24 -12.79 4.62
CA TYR A 135 3.85 -12.38 5.97
C TYR A 135 3.19 -13.53 6.75
N PHE A 136 2.32 -14.31 6.11
CA PHE A 136 1.63 -15.41 6.77
C PHE A 136 2.48 -16.68 6.85
N ASN A 137 3.21 -17.03 5.79
CA ASN A 137 3.89 -18.32 5.69
C ASN A 137 5.37 -18.28 6.08
N ARG A 138 6.05 -17.12 5.99
CA ARG A 138 7.50 -16.98 6.25
C ARG A 138 7.88 -15.60 6.84
N PRO A 139 7.29 -15.17 7.97
CA PRO A 139 7.51 -13.83 8.52
C PRO A 139 8.97 -13.54 8.89
N ASP A 140 9.70 -14.52 9.44
CA ASP A 140 11.12 -14.35 9.80
C ASP A 140 11.99 -14.12 8.55
N ALA A 141 11.74 -14.87 7.48
CA ALA A 141 12.46 -14.70 6.21
C ALA A 141 12.10 -13.37 5.53
N LEU A 142 10.83 -12.92 5.64
CA LEU A 142 10.44 -11.59 5.17
C LEU A 142 11.21 -10.49 5.90
N LEU A 143 11.34 -10.59 7.23
CA LEU A 143 12.11 -9.64 8.02
C LEU A 143 13.59 -9.62 7.63
N GLU A 144 14.18 -10.81 7.45
CA GLU A 144 15.57 -10.98 7.04
C GLU A 144 15.82 -10.39 5.65
N ASP A 145 14.99 -10.72 4.67
CA ASP A 145 15.09 -10.23 3.28
C ASP A 145 14.98 -8.70 3.21
N LEU A 146 14.02 -8.10 3.93
CA LEU A 146 13.85 -6.65 3.99
C LEU A 146 15.06 -5.98 4.65
N ASN A 147 15.60 -6.55 5.72
CA ASN A 147 16.77 -6.01 6.39
C ASN A 147 18.06 -6.17 5.58
N ALA A 148 18.20 -7.26 4.82
CA ALA A 148 19.27 -7.40 3.83
C ALA A 148 19.19 -6.29 2.77
N TYR A 149 17.98 -5.94 2.32
CA TYR A 149 17.78 -4.81 1.42
C TYR A 149 18.13 -3.46 2.05
N VAL A 150 17.74 -3.21 3.31
CA VAL A 150 18.13 -1.99 4.06
C VAL A 150 19.64 -1.84 4.12
N VAL A 151 20.37 -2.91 4.43
CA VAL A 151 21.84 -2.91 4.47
C VAL A 151 22.41 -2.52 3.11
N ARG A 152 21.92 -3.12 2.03
CA ARG A 152 22.34 -2.81 0.67
C ARG A 152 22.03 -1.36 0.28
N PHE A 153 20.85 -0.87 0.60
CA PHE A 153 20.42 0.51 0.36
C PHE A 153 21.35 1.51 1.07
N ASN A 154 21.59 1.31 2.37
CA ASN A 154 22.45 2.17 3.17
C ASN A 154 23.92 2.14 2.70
N GLN A 155 24.40 0.99 2.18
CA GLN A 155 25.73 0.89 1.58
C GLN A 155 25.83 1.66 0.25
N HIS A 156 24.78 1.59 -0.58
CA HIS A 156 24.72 2.31 -1.85
C HIS A 156 24.73 3.84 -1.63
N PHE A 157 23.99 4.32 -0.63
CA PHE A 157 23.89 5.74 -0.26
C PHE A 157 24.70 6.10 1.00
N GLY A 158 25.99 5.75 1.02
CA GLY A 158 26.84 5.93 2.20
C GLY A 158 27.07 7.39 2.66
N ASP A 159 26.72 8.38 1.83
CA ASP A 159 26.76 9.82 2.14
C ASP A 159 25.46 10.37 2.76
N HIS A 160 24.41 9.55 2.80
CA HIS A 160 23.12 9.88 3.39
C HIS A 160 22.97 9.34 4.82
N ALA A 161 22.00 9.88 5.56
CA ALA A 161 21.60 9.33 6.84
C ALA A 161 21.01 7.93 6.64
N PRO A 162 21.48 6.90 7.37
CA PRO A 162 21.02 5.53 7.16
C PRO A 162 19.57 5.35 7.58
N VAL A 163 18.83 4.55 6.82
CA VAL A 163 17.48 4.10 7.19
C VAL A 163 17.61 2.99 8.23
N ALA A 164 16.81 3.05 9.29
CA ALA A 164 16.79 2.03 10.33
C ALA A 164 16.30 0.67 9.80
N PRO A 165 16.78 -0.46 10.36
CA PRO A 165 16.26 -1.77 10.02
C PRO A 165 14.77 -1.92 10.38
N TYR A 166 14.10 -2.83 9.70
CA TYR A 166 12.78 -3.33 10.06
C TYR A 166 12.86 -4.12 11.37
N THR A 167 11.81 -4.00 12.15
CA THR A 167 11.44 -4.84 13.29
C THR A 167 10.26 -5.73 12.90
N ALA A 168 9.96 -6.75 13.71
CA ALA A 168 8.78 -7.59 13.48
C ALA A 168 7.47 -6.77 13.47
N ASP A 169 7.40 -5.75 14.31
CA ASP A 169 6.23 -4.86 14.41
C ASP A 169 6.04 -4.01 13.15
N ASP A 170 7.10 -3.76 12.35
CA ASP A 170 6.98 -3.02 11.09
C ASP A 170 6.26 -3.84 10.00
N LEU A 171 6.19 -5.17 10.13
CA LEU A 171 5.61 -6.06 9.12
C LEU A 171 4.09 -6.11 9.13
N ASN A 172 3.44 -5.58 10.18
CA ASN A 172 1.99 -5.63 10.30
C ASN A 172 1.28 -4.45 9.62
N LYS A 173 1.97 -3.68 8.77
CA LYS A 173 1.43 -2.49 8.12
C LYS A 173 1.94 -2.33 6.70
N VAL A 174 0.99 -2.12 5.78
CA VAL A 174 1.28 -1.74 4.39
C VAL A 174 0.47 -0.53 3.97
N CYS A 175 1.08 0.32 3.15
CA CYS A 175 0.52 1.59 2.71
C CYS A 175 0.43 1.64 1.18
N TYR A 176 -0.68 2.19 0.68
CA TYR A 176 -0.93 2.45 -0.74
C TYR A 176 -0.93 3.95 -0.96
N GLN A 177 0.11 4.47 -1.58
CA GLN A 177 0.18 5.87 -2.00
C GLN A 177 -0.39 6.01 -3.41
N ASN A 178 -1.71 6.05 -3.52
CA ASN A 178 -2.41 6.04 -4.82
C ASN A 178 -3.23 7.33 -5.02
N ALA A 179 -3.13 7.94 -6.20
CA ALA A 179 -3.83 9.17 -6.55
C ALA A 179 -5.34 9.11 -6.29
N THR A 180 -5.98 10.25 -6.01
CA THR A 180 -7.44 10.32 -5.88
C THR A 180 -8.10 9.97 -7.21
N GLY A 181 -9.12 9.10 -7.19
CA GLY A 181 -9.77 8.60 -8.40
C GLY A 181 -9.07 7.40 -9.07
N SER A 182 -7.95 6.91 -8.54
CA SER A 182 -7.27 5.71 -9.05
C SER A 182 -7.99 4.38 -8.70
N GLY A 183 -9.11 4.43 -7.97
CA GLY A 183 -9.90 3.23 -7.62
C GLY A 183 -9.40 2.46 -6.39
N LYS A 184 -8.89 3.17 -5.37
CA LYS A 184 -8.41 2.58 -4.11
C LYS A 184 -9.46 1.71 -3.39
N THR A 185 -10.74 2.07 -3.45
CA THR A 185 -11.79 1.34 -2.74
C THR A 185 -11.94 -0.10 -3.22
N LEU A 186 -11.94 -0.32 -4.54
CA LEU A 186 -12.02 -1.66 -5.09
C LEU A 186 -10.77 -2.49 -4.78
N VAL A 187 -9.59 -1.85 -4.79
CA VAL A 187 -8.34 -2.48 -4.35
C VAL A 187 -8.44 -2.88 -2.86
N MET A 188 -9.02 -2.05 -2.01
CA MET A 188 -9.26 -2.37 -0.59
C MET A 188 -10.14 -3.60 -0.40
N HIS A 189 -11.19 -3.76 -1.22
CA HIS A 189 -12.08 -4.93 -1.13
C HIS A 189 -11.35 -6.22 -1.48
N VAL A 190 -10.52 -6.19 -2.53
CA VAL A 190 -9.69 -7.35 -2.89
C VAL A 190 -8.63 -7.59 -1.82
N ASN A 191 -7.96 -6.56 -1.30
CA ASN A 191 -6.98 -6.70 -0.22
C ASN A 191 -7.59 -7.39 1.02
N LEU A 192 -8.84 -7.09 1.37
CA LEU A 192 -9.57 -7.81 2.43
C LEU A 192 -9.74 -9.29 2.09
N LEU A 193 -10.11 -9.63 0.86
CA LEU A 193 -10.25 -11.01 0.42
C LEU A 193 -8.92 -11.77 0.38
N GLN A 194 -7.84 -11.12 -0.08
CA GLN A 194 -6.48 -11.67 -0.08
C GLN A 194 -6.01 -11.95 1.36
N PHE A 195 -6.24 -10.99 2.26
CA PHE A 195 -5.91 -11.17 3.67
C PHE A 195 -6.67 -12.33 4.30
N ARG A 196 -7.99 -12.41 4.08
CA ARG A 196 -8.81 -13.56 4.52
C ARG A 196 -8.24 -14.88 3.98
N HIS A 197 -7.92 -14.93 2.68
CA HIS A 197 -7.38 -16.12 2.04
C HIS A 197 -6.12 -16.64 2.75
N TYR A 198 -5.10 -15.79 2.93
CA TYR A 198 -3.85 -16.19 3.58
C TYR A 198 -4.00 -16.44 5.08
N ALA A 199 -4.88 -15.70 5.77
CA ALA A 199 -5.18 -15.95 7.17
C ALA A 199 -5.83 -17.32 7.39
N HIS A 200 -6.78 -17.73 6.54
CA HIS A 200 -7.37 -19.06 6.60
C HIS A 200 -6.40 -20.16 6.17
N GLU A 201 -5.65 -19.95 5.09
CA GLU A 201 -4.67 -20.93 4.58
C GLU A 201 -3.60 -21.26 5.63
N SER A 202 -3.10 -20.24 6.34
CA SER A 202 -2.10 -20.40 7.40
C SER A 202 -2.68 -20.85 8.75
N GLY A 203 -4.01 -20.97 8.88
CA GLY A 203 -4.67 -21.28 10.15
C GLY A 203 -4.65 -20.16 11.19
N ARG A 204 -4.36 -18.92 10.76
CA ARG A 204 -4.21 -17.73 11.62
C ARG A 204 -5.44 -16.81 11.62
N ALA A 205 -6.51 -17.19 10.93
CA ALA A 205 -7.74 -16.39 10.87
C ALA A 205 -8.35 -16.10 12.25
N ASP A 206 -8.26 -17.05 13.18
CA ASP A 206 -8.77 -16.90 14.55
C ASP A 206 -7.87 -16.03 15.47
N GLU A 207 -6.68 -15.62 14.99
CA GLU A 207 -5.84 -14.64 15.72
C GLU A 207 -6.47 -13.25 15.76
N LEU A 208 -7.39 -12.96 14.83
CA LEU A 208 -8.00 -11.65 14.66
C LEU A 208 -9.44 -11.63 15.16
N SER A 209 -9.75 -10.59 15.92
CA SER A 209 -11.04 -10.41 16.55
C SER A 209 -12.09 -9.82 15.61
N ARG A 210 -11.68 -8.95 14.67
CA ARG A 210 -12.58 -8.20 13.76
C ARG A 210 -11.83 -7.48 12.65
N VAL A 211 -12.59 -7.04 11.65
CA VAL A 211 -12.16 -6.04 10.67
C VAL A 211 -12.80 -4.68 10.98
N ILE A 212 -11.99 -3.62 11.01
CA ILE A 212 -12.47 -2.24 11.20
C ILE A 212 -12.04 -1.39 10.02
N LEU A 213 -12.99 -0.71 9.38
CA LEU A 213 -12.70 0.36 8.43
C LEU A 213 -12.81 1.72 9.12
N LEU A 214 -11.70 2.45 9.14
CA LEU A 214 -11.64 3.84 9.59
C LEU A 214 -11.79 4.78 8.38
N THR A 215 -12.78 5.66 8.45
CA THR A 215 -13.07 6.67 7.43
C THR A 215 -12.95 8.08 8.00
N PRO A 216 -12.79 9.12 7.17
CA PRO A 216 -12.63 10.49 7.67
C PRO A 216 -13.95 11.17 8.07
N ASN A 217 -15.10 10.70 7.60
CA ASN A 217 -16.43 11.26 7.94
C ASN A 217 -17.58 10.29 7.63
N GLU A 218 -18.75 10.58 8.18
CA GLU A 218 -19.98 9.79 8.04
C GLU A 218 -20.44 9.57 6.59
N ALA A 219 -20.29 10.58 5.71
CA ALA A 219 -20.72 10.45 4.32
C ALA A 219 -19.87 9.41 3.58
N LEU A 220 -18.56 9.41 3.80
CA LEU A 220 -17.65 8.40 3.25
C LEU A 220 -17.88 7.03 3.88
N SER A 221 -18.21 6.93 5.17
CA SER A 221 -18.63 5.67 5.78
C SER A 221 -19.85 5.05 5.07
N ARG A 222 -20.87 5.86 4.75
CA ARG A 222 -22.05 5.37 4.01
C ARG A 222 -21.66 4.87 2.63
N GLN A 223 -20.85 5.64 1.90
CA GLN A 223 -20.36 5.24 0.59
C GLN A 223 -19.63 3.89 0.65
N HIS A 224 -18.74 3.69 1.63
CA HIS A 224 -18.04 2.41 1.78
C HIS A 224 -18.98 1.25 2.08
N ILE A 225 -19.99 1.44 2.95
CA ILE A 225 -20.99 0.39 3.24
C ILE A 225 -21.75 0.01 1.96
N ASP A 226 -22.18 0.99 1.17
CA ASP A 226 -22.87 0.75 -0.10
C ASP A 226 -21.95 0.02 -1.11
N GLU A 227 -20.69 0.45 -1.24
CA GLU A 227 -19.72 -0.19 -2.14
C GLU A 227 -19.33 -1.61 -1.70
N PHE A 228 -19.31 -1.89 -0.40
CA PHE A 228 -19.11 -3.25 0.14
C PHE A 228 -20.30 -4.15 -0.21
N ALA A 229 -21.53 -3.64 -0.11
CA ALA A 229 -22.73 -4.38 -0.51
C ALA A 229 -22.68 -4.74 -2.00
N ASP A 230 -22.28 -3.81 -2.87
CA ASP A 230 -22.07 -4.08 -4.31
C ASP A 230 -21.00 -5.15 -4.58
N SER A 231 -20.13 -5.42 -3.60
CA SER A 231 -19.04 -6.40 -3.67
C SER A 231 -19.35 -7.70 -2.93
N ASP A 232 -20.59 -7.89 -2.46
CA ASP A 232 -21.04 -9.00 -1.60
C ASP A 232 -20.20 -9.17 -0.31
N LEU A 233 -19.74 -8.05 0.24
CA LEU A 233 -18.96 -8.01 1.47
C LEU A 233 -19.83 -7.45 2.59
N ALA A 234 -19.97 -8.21 3.68
CA ALA A 234 -20.73 -7.77 4.84
C ALA A 234 -20.04 -6.58 5.52
N ALA A 235 -20.67 -5.42 5.51
CA ALA A 235 -20.24 -4.23 6.22
C ALA A 235 -21.41 -3.58 6.97
N ALA A 236 -21.14 -3.03 8.15
CA ALA A 236 -22.15 -2.35 8.95
C ALA A 236 -21.51 -1.24 9.79
N TRP A 237 -22.33 -0.31 10.29
CA TRP A 237 -21.87 0.66 11.26
C TRP A 237 -21.40 -0.03 12.54
N PHE A 238 -20.27 0.41 13.07
CA PHE A 238 -19.74 -0.12 14.33
C PHE A 238 -20.77 -0.08 15.48
N ALA A 239 -21.58 0.99 15.55
CA ALA A 239 -22.61 1.14 16.59
C ALA A 239 -23.71 0.07 16.50
N GLU A 240 -24.08 -0.36 15.30
CA GLU A 240 -25.07 -1.43 15.06
C GLU A 240 -24.46 -2.80 15.36
N GLY A 241 -23.16 -2.95 15.16
CA GLY A 241 -22.39 -4.14 15.51
C GLY A 241 -22.25 -4.40 17.02
N ARG A 242 -22.47 -3.39 17.89
CA ARG A 242 -22.36 -3.54 19.36
C ARG A 242 -23.28 -4.62 19.94
N ASN A 243 -24.46 -4.82 19.35
CA ASN A 243 -25.41 -5.85 19.79
C ASN A 243 -25.01 -7.27 19.35
N ASN A 244 -24.08 -7.39 18.39
CA ASN A 244 -23.58 -8.65 17.85
C ASN A 244 -22.15 -8.99 18.34
N LEU A 245 -21.62 -8.25 19.32
CA LEU A 245 -20.28 -8.51 19.88
C LEU A 245 -20.18 -9.86 20.60
N PHE A 246 -21.31 -10.47 20.98
CA PHE A 246 -21.37 -11.77 21.66
C PHE A 246 -21.56 -12.96 20.70
N THR A 247 -21.77 -12.74 19.40
CA THR A 247 -21.87 -13.80 18.37
C THR A 247 -20.60 -13.96 17.52
N ALA A 248 -19.57 -13.14 17.75
CA ALA A 248 -18.34 -13.07 16.96
C ALA A 248 -17.28 -14.15 17.30
N GLN A 249 -17.68 -15.31 17.85
CA GLN A 249 -16.73 -16.39 18.17
C GLN A 249 -16.41 -17.30 16.99
N THR A 250 -17.07 -17.12 15.85
CA THR A 250 -16.76 -17.88 14.62
C THR A 250 -16.59 -16.90 13.47
N ASP A 251 -15.35 -16.74 13.01
CA ASP A 251 -14.92 -15.93 11.87
C ASP A 251 -14.98 -14.39 12.08
N GLY A 252 -14.08 -13.87 12.91
CA GLY A 252 -13.90 -12.43 13.15
C GLY A 252 -13.60 -11.63 11.87
N LEU A 253 -13.14 -12.28 10.81
CA LEU A 253 -12.85 -11.60 9.56
C LEU A 253 -14.08 -11.39 8.67
N ARG A 254 -15.22 -12.01 8.97
CA ARG A 254 -16.41 -12.05 8.09
C ARG A 254 -17.05 -10.69 7.80
N ARG A 255 -17.12 -9.80 8.80
CA ARG A 255 -17.79 -8.49 8.70
C ARG A 255 -16.80 -7.36 8.87
N VAL A 256 -16.99 -6.29 8.11
CA VAL A 256 -16.29 -5.01 8.28
C VAL A 256 -17.13 -4.08 9.14
N ASP A 257 -16.62 -3.71 10.31
CA ASP A 257 -17.21 -2.66 11.13
C ASP A 257 -16.69 -1.30 10.66
N VAL A 258 -17.58 -0.44 10.17
CA VAL A 258 -17.23 0.88 9.63
C VAL A 258 -17.43 1.94 10.70
N MET A 259 -16.41 2.79 10.91
CA MET A 259 -16.51 3.93 11.83
C MET A 259 -15.64 5.11 11.41
N GLU A 260 -16.06 6.31 11.82
CA GLU A 260 -15.25 7.50 11.63
C GLU A 260 -14.07 7.52 12.60
N ILE A 261 -12.94 7.99 12.11
CA ILE A 261 -11.71 8.19 12.87
C ILE A 261 -11.89 9.06 14.12
N THR A 262 -12.78 10.06 14.06
CA THR A 262 -13.05 11.02 15.15
C THR A 262 -13.85 10.41 16.30
N LYS A 263 -14.39 9.20 16.11
CA LYS A 263 -15.12 8.44 17.13
C LYS A 263 -14.17 7.65 18.04
N LEU A 264 -12.88 7.57 17.73
CA LEU A 264 -11.87 6.98 18.60
C LEU A 264 -11.41 7.99 19.66
N ALA A 265 -11.30 7.55 20.91
CA ALA A 265 -10.84 8.37 22.03
C ALA A 265 -10.11 7.53 23.10
N GLU A 266 -9.50 8.21 24.07
CA GLU A 266 -8.87 7.54 25.21
C GLU A 266 -9.90 6.99 26.21
N LYS A 267 -11.11 7.53 26.25
CA LYS A 267 -12.18 7.14 27.18
C LYS A 267 -13.52 7.12 26.45
N ASP A 268 -14.41 6.22 26.87
CA ASP A 268 -15.75 6.12 26.32
C ASP A 268 -16.55 7.38 26.63
N SER A 269 -17.36 7.82 25.66
CA SER A 269 -18.35 8.87 25.82
C SER A 269 -19.62 8.51 25.04
N LYS A 270 -20.64 9.39 25.05
CA LYS A 270 -21.85 9.17 24.23
C LYS A 270 -21.57 9.13 22.73
N GLN A 271 -20.50 9.80 22.29
CA GLN A 271 -20.17 9.96 20.87
C GLN A 271 -18.87 9.27 20.47
N GLN A 272 -18.07 8.80 21.43
CA GLN A 272 -16.76 8.21 21.19
C GLN A 272 -16.59 6.89 21.91
N VAL A 273 -15.76 6.03 21.34
CA VAL A 273 -15.41 4.71 21.85
C VAL A 273 -13.95 4.75 22.29
N ALA A 274 -13.67 4.21 23.46
CA ALA A 274 -12.31 4.05 23.93
C ALA A 274 -11.58 3.05 23.02
N THR A 275 -10.45 3.48 22.45
CA THR A 275 -9.62 2.64 21.55
C THR A 275 -9.32 1.27 22.16
N ARG A 276 -8.95 1.26 23.45
CA ARG A 276 -8.66 0.03 24.22
C ARG A 276 -9.82 -0.96 24.30
N SER A 277 -11.07 -0.50 24.21
CA SER A 277 -12.26 -1.36 24.27
C SER A 277 -12.46 -2.16 22.98
N LEU A 278 -11.73 -1.83 21.91
CA LEU A 278 -11.77 -2.51 20.61
C LEU A 278 -10.73 -3.64 20.49
N GLY A 279 -9.87 -3.82 21.50
CA GLY A 279 -8.77 -4.79 21.46
C GLY A 279 -7.60 -4.35 20.56
N ASP A 280 -6.58 -5.20 20.48
CA ASP A 280 -5.32 -4.97 19.74
C ASP A 280 -5.13 -5.95 18.56
N GLN A 281 -6.03 -6.92 18.39
CA GLN A 281 -6.01 -7.98 17.39
C GLN A 281 -6.99 -7.70 16.23
N ASN A 282 -6.89 -6.51 15.63
CA ASN A 282 -7.80 -6.08 14.57
C ASN A 282 -7.13 -6.08 13.19
N LEU A 283 -7.89 -6.43 12.16
CA LEU A 283 -7.55 -6.03 10.79
C LEU A 283 -8.07 -4.62 10.56
N LEU A 284 -7.17 -3.67 10.34
CA LEU A 284 -7.51 -2.27 10.14
C LEU A 284 -7.42 -1.91 8.65
N LEU A 285 -8.49 -1.33 8.12
CA LEU A 285 -8.52 -0.67 6.82
C LEU A 285 -8.63 0.83 7.09
N VAL A 286 -7.71 1.64 6.58
CA VAL A 286 -7.72 3.10 6.83
C VAL A 286 -7.83 3.85 5.52
N ASP A 287 -8.97 4.51 5.31
CA ASP A 287 -9.15 5.43 4.20
C ASP A 287 -8.67 6.84 4.59
N GLU A 288 -8.04 7.52 3.63
CA GLU A 288 -7.36 8.80 3.83
C GLU A 288 -6.37 8.80 5.01
N GLY A 289 -5.54 7.75 5.08
CA GLY A 289 -4.59 7.51 6.18
C GLY A 289 -3.54 8.61 6.40
N HIS A 290 -3.43 9.60 5.51
CA HIS A 290 -2.60 10.78 5.75
C HIS A 290 -3.13 11.71 6.85
N ARG A 291 -4.43 11.60 7.20
CA ARG A 291 -5.03 12.48 8.20
C ARG A 291 -4.51 12.16 9.60
N GLY A 292 -3.97 13.18 10.27
CA GLY A 292 -3.42 13.04 11.62
C GLY A 292 -1.92 12.77 11.68
N LEU A 293 -1.23 12.71 10.51
CA LEU A 293 0.22 12.50 10.41
C LEU A 293 1.07 13.76 10.50
N GLY A 294 0.52 14.95 10.20
CA GLY A 294 1.30 16.18 10.01
C GLY A 294 1.93 16.83 11.24
N SER A 295 1.94 16.16 12.40
CA SER A 295 2.56 16.70 13.62
C SER A 295 4.08 16.58 13.52
N LYS A 296 4.78 17.73 13.60
CA LYS A 296 6.25 17.78 13.48
C LYS A 296 7.00 17.55 14.80
N THR A 297 6.31 17.65 15.93
CA THR A 297 6.94 17.69 17.27
C THR A 297 6.72 16.42 18.07
N GLU A 298 5.59 15.75 17.86
CA GLU A 298 5.24 14.53 18.57
C GLU A 298 4.39 13.62 17.70
N GLU A 299 4.45 12.32 17.95
CA GLU A 299 3.53 11.36 17.36
C GLU A 299 2.09 11.78 17.71
N GLY A 300 1.25 12.01 16.71
CA GLY A 300 -0.13 12.47 16.93
C GLY A 300 -0.98 11.44 17.68
N ALA A 301 -1.99 11.90 18.41
CA ALA A 301 -2.96 11.01 19.07
C ALA A 301 -3.60 9.99 18.12
N TRP A 302 -3.69 10.34 16.84
CA TRP A 302 -4.13 9.44 15.78
C TRP A 302 -3.21 8.23 15.60
N VAL A 303 -1.91 8.44 15.38
CA VAL A 303 -0.94 7.36 15.16
C VAL A 303 -0.93 6.43 16.37
N ARG A 304 -0.95 7.00 17.59
CA ARG A 304 -1.02 6.23 18.83
C ARG A 304 -2.27 5.35 18.91
N ASN A 305 -3.45 5.93 18.67
CA ASN A 305 -4.69 5.16 18.68
C ASN A 305 -4.71 4.08 17.61
N ARG A 306 -4.22 4.37 16.40
CA ARG A 306 -4.10 3.39 15.33
C ARG A 306 -3.18 2.24 15.73
N ASN A 307 -1.98 2.54 16.21
CA ASN A 307 -1.02 1.55 16.70
C ASN A 307 -1.63 0.66 17.80
N MET A 308 -2.42 1.23 18.71
CA MET A 308 -3.09 0.48 19.76
C MET A 308 -4.14 -0.50 19.23
N LEU A 309 -4.91 -0.12 18.19
CA LEU A 309 -5.95 -0.99 17.62
C LEU A 309 -5.37 -2.22 16.92
N CYS A 310 -4.16 -2.13 16.38
CA CYS A 310 -3.58 -3.15 15.52
C CYS A 310 -2.24 -3.68 16.03
N ALA A 311 -1.90 -3.50 17.31
CA ALA A 311 -0.59 -3.88 17.84
C ALA A 311 -0.28 -5.38 17.62
N LYS A 312 -1.30 -6.23 17.64
CA LYS A 312 -1.23 -7.67 17.30
C LYS A 312 -2.09 -8.02 16.09
N GLY A 313 -2.42 -7.01 15.30
CA GLY A 313 -3.29 -7.10 14.16
C GLY A 313 -2.53 -6.88 12.85
N PHE A 314 -3.22 -6.36 11.85
CA PHE A 314 -2.62 -5.94 10.59
C PHE A 314 -3.31 -4.68 10.07
N THR A 315 -2.59 -3.80 9.38
CA THR A 315 -3.12 -2.54 8.85
C THR A 315 -2.84 -2.38 7.36
N PHE A 316 -3.91 -2.09 6.62
CA PHE A 316 -3.84 -1.49 5.30
C PHE A 316 -4.19 -0.01 5.38
N GLU A 317 -3.29 0.88 4.96
CA GLU A 317 -3.58 2.31 4.84
C GLU A 317 -3.59 2.80 3.39
N TYR A 318 -4.58 3.62 3.05
CA TYR A 318 -4.80 4.13 1.71
C TYR A 318 -4.78 5.66 1.74
N SER A 319 -3.96 6.27 0.89
CA SER A 319 -3.89 7.73 0.80
C SER A 319 -3.30 8.17 -0.53
N ALA A 320 -3.65 9.38 -0.99
CA ALA A 320 -2.97 10.01 -2.13
C ALA A 320 -1.71 10.79 -1.72
N THR A 321 -1.56 11.14 -0.45
CA THR A 321 -0.63 12.18 0.00
C THR A 321 0.15 11.79 1.27
N PHE A 322 0.69 10.57 1.34
CA PHE A 322 1.53 10.18 2.48
C PHE A 322 2.78 11.03 2.55
N GLU A 323 3.52 11.16 1.46
CA GLU A 323 4.72 11.99 1.39
C GLU A 323 4.51 13.38 2.01
N GLN A 324 3.51 14.13 1.55
CA GLN A 324 3.25 15.49 2.04
C GLN A 324 2.89 15.52 3.53
N ALA A 325 2.27 14.45 4.04
CA ALA A 325 1.82 14.37 5.42
C ALA A 325 2.92 13.93 6.40
N VAL A 326 3.89 13.14 5.94
CA VAL A 326 4.92 12.55 6.81
C VAL A 326 6.29 13.19 6.66
N SER A 327 6.57 13.91 5.56
CA SER A 327 7.87 14.58 5.37
C SER A 327 8.21 15.55 6.49
N GLY A 328 9.36 15.35 7.11
CA GLY A 328 9.86 16.11 8.25
C GLY A 328 9.15 15.81 9.58
N THR A 329 8.41 14.71 9.67
CA THR A 329 7.75 14.25 10.90
C THR A 329 8.50 13.05 11.50
N PRO A 330 8.32 12.75 12.80
CA PRO A 330 8.95 11.59 13.43
C PRO A 330 8.59 10.22 12.81
N VAL A 331 7.50 10.15 12.05
CA VAL A 331 6.99 8.90 11.45
C VAL A 331 7.36 8.75 9.97
N GLU A 332 8.18 9.65 9.42
CA GLU A 332 8.57 9.63 8.00
C GLU A 332 9.18 8.28 7.57
N ASP A 333 10.14 7.78 8.35
CA ASP A 333 10.84 6.52 8.04
C ASP A 333 9.92 5.31 8.21
N ASP A 334 9.04 5.32 9.22
CA ASP A 334 8.06 4.26 9.45
C ASP A 334 7.07 4.17 8.29
N TYR A 335 6.69 5.30 7.68
CA TYR A 335 5.84 5.28 6.49
C TYR A 335 6.61 4.89 5.24
N ALA A 336 7.84 5.37 5.07
CA ALA A 336 8.67 5.03 3.92
C ALA A 336 8.95 3.52 3.84
N LYS A 337 9.15 2.86 4.98
CA LYS A 337 9.27 1.41 5.11
C LYS A 337 7.98 0.64 4.77
N CYS A 338 6.81 1.26 4.88
CA CYS A 338 5.53 0.56 4.72
C CYS A 338 4.82 0.80 3.39
N VAL A 339 5.29 1.73 2.54
CA VAL A 339 4.70 1.90 1.20
C VAL A 339 4.94 0.65 0.35
N LEU A 340 3.88 -0.11 0.14
CA LEU A 340 3.86 -1.29 -0.71
C LEU A 340 3.81 -0.86 -2.19
N PHE A 341 2.94 0.11 -2.49
CA PHE A 341 2.72 0.58 -3.85
C PHE A 341 2.62 2.11 -3.90
N ASP A 342 3.39 2.73 -4.78
CA ASP A 342 3.32 4.17 -5.10
C ASP A 342 2.76 4.37 -6.52
N TYR A 343 1.52 4.86 -6.58
CA TYR A 343 0.89 5.40 -7.77
C TYR A 343 0.39 6.83 -7.49
N SER A 344 1.30 7.67 -7.00
CA SER A 344 1.07 9.10 -6.76
C SER A 344 0.60 9.86 -8.01
N TYR A 345 0.14 11.11 -7.81
CA TYR A 345 -0.41 11.94 -8.89
C TYR A 345 0.56 12.13 -10.07
N ARG A 346 1.88 12.08 -9.83
CA ARG A 346 2.90 12.12 -10.89
C ARG A 346 2.65 11.00 -11.91
N TRP A 347 2.54 9.76 -11.45
CA TRP A 347 2.30 8.60 -12.31
C TRP A 347 0.93 8.65 -12.98
N PHE A 348 -0.09 9.02 -12.20
CA PHE A 348 -1.46 9.17 -12.71
C PHE A 348 -1.55 10.19 -13.85
N TYR A 349 -0.82 11.30 -13.73
CA TYR A 349 -0.73 12.33 -14.78
C TYR A 349 0.12 11.86 -15.96
N GLU A 350 1.30 11.27 -15.73
CA GLU A 350 2.18 10.73 -16.77
C GLU A 350 1.47 9.67 -17.65
N ASP A 351 0.57 8.88 -17.07
CA ASP A 351 -0.23 7.87 -17.78
C ASP A 351 -1.49 8.44 -18.45
N GLY A 352 -1.72 9.75 -18.37
CA GLY A 352 -2.83 10.45 -19.04
C GLY A 352 -4.18 10.37 -18.33
N PHE A 353 -4.23 9.93 -17.06
CA PHE A 353 -5.46 9.92 -16.26
C PHE A 353 -5.70 11.23 -15.50
N GLY A 354 -4.67 12.06 -15.32
CA GLY A 354 -4.78 13.37 -14.69
C GLY A 354 -5.67 14.32 -15.48
N LYS A 355 -6.38 15.22 -14.78
CA LYS A 355 -7.06 16.33 -15.46
C LYS A 355 -6.01 17.29 -16.01
N ASP A 356 -6.11 17.66 -17.28
CA ASP A 356 -5.38 18.79 -17.86
C ASP A 356 -5.79 20.07 -17.12
N TYR A 357 -5.14 20.37 -15.98
CA TYR A 357 -5.04 21.74 -15.54
C TYR A 357 -4.08 22.43 -16.51
N ARG A 358 -4.60 22.86 -17.66
CA ARG A 358 -4.11 24.09 -18.27
C ARG A 358 -4.35 25.15 -17.20
N ILE A 359 -3.33 25.43 -16.38
CA ILE A 359 -3.35 26.60 -15.53
C ILE A 359 -3.39 27.78 -16.49
N ALA A 360 -4.59 28.28 -16.75
CA ALA A 360 -4.81 29.48 -17.55
C ALA A 360 -4.08 30.61 -16.81
N ASN A 361 -2.89 30.96 -17.32
CA ASN A 361 -1.93 32.00 -16.87
C ASN A 361 -0.55 31.52 -16.41
N ILE A 362 -0.07 30.35 -16.86
CA ILE A 362 1.36 30.03 -16.74
C ILE A 362 1.96 29.91 -18.15
N SER A 363 3.06 30.64 -18.39
CA SER A 363 3.75 30.63 -19.69
C SER A 363 4.37 29.25 -19.96
N ARG A 364 4.51 28.86 -21.24
CA ARG A 364 5.12 27.58 -21.64
C ARG A 364 6.49 27.31 -20.98
N ALA A 365 7.25 28.36 -20.67
CA ALA A 365 8.55 28.23 -20.01
C ALA A 365 8.46 27.81 -18.53
N GLN A 366 7.42 28.27 -17.82
CA GLN A 366 7.18 27.92 -16.42
C GLN A 366 6.53 26.53 -16.27
N ASP A 367 5.76 26.08 -17.28
CA ASP A 367 5.26 24.69 -17.35
C ASP A 367 6.41 23.69 -17.55
N GLU A 368 7.39 24.03 -18.41
CA GLU A 368 8.62 23.25 -18.59
C GLU A 368 9.49 23.23 -17.31
N GLU A 369 9.52 24.33 -16.55
CA GLU A 369 10.25 24.43 -15.30
C GLU A 369 9.60 23.59 -14.18
N LEU A 370 8.27 23.62 -14.07
CA LEU A 370 7.50 22.71 -13.20
C LEU A 370 7.75 21.24 -13.58
N LYS A 371 7.70 20.90 -14.87
CA LYS A 371 8.03 19.55 -15.34
C LYS A 371 9.46 19.13 -14.97
N LYS A 372 10.44 20.03 -15.04
CA LYS A 372 11.81 19.74 -14.57
C LYS A 372 11.90 19.53 -13.06
N VAL A 373 11.15 20.29 -12.26
CA VAL A 373 11.09 20.09 -10.80
C VAL A 373 10.45 18.75 -10.44
N TYR A 374 9.49 18.26 -11.23
CA TYR A 374 8.87 16.94 -11.02
C TYR A 374 9.59 15.75 -11.67
N MET A 375 10.43 15.97 -12.69
CA MET A 375 11.15 14.90 -13.41
C MET A 375 12.59 14.65 -12.92
N ILE A 376 13.18 15.53 -12.11
CA ILE A 376 14.57 15.40 -11.61
C ILE A 376 14.61 15.29 -10.06
N GLY A 377 13.51 14.86 -9.44
CA GLY A 377 13.37 14.66 -7.99
C GLY A 377 13.00 13.24 -7.63
#